data_AF-A0A534SXB1-F1
#
_entry.id   AF-A0A534SXB1-F1
#
_cell.length_a   1.000
_cell.length_b   1.000
_cell.length_c   1.000
_cell.angle_alpha   90.00
_cell.angle_beta   90.00
_cell.angle_gamma   90.00
#
_symmetry.space_group_name_H-M   'P 1'
#
loop_
_entity.id
_entity.type
_entity.pdbx_description
1 polymer ?
#
loop_
_entity_poly.entity_id
_entity_poly.type
_entity_poly.pdbx_seq_one_letter_code
_entity_poly.pdbx_strand_id
1 'polypeptide(L)'
;KGDSFVCSIAAASIVAKVERDAIMCELDARYPGYGFAHHMGYATRRHFAAIREHGPSPVHRRSFAPVRAAARGELDRQIALPTLATSD
;
A
#
# COMPACT_ATOMS: atom_id res chain seq x y z
N LYS A 1 -10.73 -0.98 17.08
CA LYS A 1 -11.85 -1.69 17.74
C LYS A 1 -12.84 -0.75 18.42
N GLY A 2 -12.53 0.53 18.68
CA GLY A 2 -13.56 1.47 19.15
C GLY A 2 -14.72 1.66 18.14
N ASP A 3 -14.43 1.49 16.86
CA ASP A 3 -15.37 1.41 15.74
C ASP A 3 -16.42 0.31 15.88
N SER A 4 -16.13 -0.77 16.62
CA SER A 4 -17.09 -1.86 16.87
C SER A 4 -18.05 -1.56 18.03
N PHE A 5 -17.78 -0.52 18.83
CA PHE A 5 -18.51 -0.24 20.07
C PHE A 5 -19.12 1.16 20.14
N VAL A 6 -18.65 2.10 19.32
CA VAL A 6 -19.05 3.52 19.39
C VAL A 6 -19.43 4.02 17.99
N CYS A 7 -20.68 4.45 17.83
CA CYS A 7 -21.23 4.87 16.53
C CYS A 7 -20.46 6.02 15.88
N SER A 8 -20.01 7.02 16.65
CA SER A 8 -19.22 8.14 16.11
C SER A 8 -17.86 7.70 15.59
N ILE A 9 -17.22 6.71 16.24
CA ILE A 9 -15.95 6.13 15.79
C ILE A 9 -16.17 5.29 14.52
N ALA A 10 -17.29 4.55 14.45
CA ALA A 10 -17.67 3.81 13.24
C ALA A 10 -17.87 4.75 12.04
N ALA A 11 -18.65 5.83 12.23
CA ALA A 11 -18.89 6.84 11.20
C ALA A 11 -17.58 7.48 10.72
N ALA A 12 -16.70 7.89 11.65
CA ALA A 12 -15.40 8.46 11.31
C ALA A 12 -14.52 7.47 10.52
N SER A 13 -14.56 6.18 10.88
CA SER A 13 -13.79 5.13 10.19
C SER A 13 -14.29 4.88 8.77
N ILE A 14 -15.60 4.96 8.53
CA ILE A 14 -16.20 4.87 7.18
C ILE A 14 -15.74 6.04 6.32
N VAL A 15 -15.88 7.28 6.81
CA VAL A 15 -15.44 8.48 6.07
C VAL A 15 -13.96 8.37 5.74
N ALA A 16 -13.12 8.04 6.72
CA ALA A 16 -11.68 7.89 6.50
C ALA A 16 -11.34 6.82 5.45
N LYS A 17 -12.06 5.69 5.42
CA LYS A 17 -11.85 4.62 4.44
C LYS A 17 -12.22 5.05 3.02
N VAL A 18 -13.40 5.67 2.85
CA VAL A 18 -13.88 6.13 1.55
C VAL A 18 -12.91 7.17 0.95
N GLU A 19 -12.52 8.16 1.74
CA GLU A 19 -11.57 9.19 1.31
C GLU A 19 -10.19 8.60 0.96
N ARG A 20 -9.69 7.67 1.79
CA ARG A 20 -8.42 7.00 1.53
C ARG A 20 -8.44 6.24 0.20
N ASP A 21 -9.52 5.51 -0.08
CA ASP A 21 -9.62 4.72 -1.30
C ASP A 21 -9.73 5.62 -2.54
N ALA A 22 -10.46 6.74 -2.46
CA ALA A 22 -10.50 7.75 -3.52
C ALA A 22 -9.10 8.30 -3.84
N ILE A 23 -8.31 8.66 -2.81
CA ILE A 23 -6.92 9.09 -2.98
C ILE A 23 -6.07 8.01 -3.67
N MET A 24 -6.24 6.73 -3.33
CA MET A 24 -5.48 5.65 -3.97
C MET A 24 -5.83 5.51 -5.46
N CYS A 25 -7.09 5.72 -5.84
CA CYS A 25 -7.49 5.78 -7.25
C CYS A 25 -6.86 6.96 -8.00
N GLU A 26 -6.80 8.14 -7.38
CA GLU A 26 -6.11 9.30 -7.97
C GLU A 26 -4.60 9.06 -8.13
N LEU A 27 -3.99 8.41 -7.15
CA LEU A 27 -2.57 8.05 -7.20
C LEU A 27 -2.28 7.03 -8.28
N ASP A 28 -3.20 6.11 -8.57
CA ASP A 28 -3.06 5.15 -9.67
C ASP A 28 -3.01 5.85 -11.02
N ALA A 29 -3.89 6.84 -11.23
CA ALA A 29 -3.86 7.67 -12.44
C ALA A 29 -2.58 8.52 -12.54
N ARG A 30 -2.05 9.02 -11.41
CA ARG A 30 -0.84 9.83 -11.38
C ARG A 30 0.46 9.02 -11.52
N TYR A 31 0.46 7.79 -11.04
CA TYR A 31 1.60 6.86 -11.05
C TYR A 31 1.17 5.53 -11.69
N PRO A 32 0.92 5.51 -13.01
CA PRO A 32 0.48 4.31 -13.70
C PRO A 32 1.52 3.19 -13.57
N GLY A 33 1.05 1.95 -13.56
CA GLY A 33 1.88 0.74 -13.39
C GLY A 33 2.02 0.27 -11.93
N TYR A 34 1.73 1.13 -10.94
CA TYR A 34 1.79 0.72 -9.54
C TYR A 34 0.57 -0.07 -9.06
N GLY A 35 -0.62 0.14 -9.63
CA GLY A 35 -1.84 -0.60 -9.25
C GLY A 35 -2.46 -0.14 -7.94
N PHE A 36 -2.26 1.13 -7.55
CA PHE A 36 -2.74 1.70 -6.30
C PHE A 36 -4.26 1.58 -6.15
N ALA A 37 -5.02 1.68 -7.25
CA ALA A 37 -6.48 1.54 -7.24
C ALA A 37 -6.94 0.11 -6.88
N HIS A 38 -6.07 -0.90 -7.01
CA HIS A 38 -6.41 -2.30 -6.74
C HIS A 38 -6.06 -2.70 -5.31
N HIS A 39 -4.84 -2.41 -4.87
CA HIS A 39 -4.34 -2.85 -3.57
C HIS A 39 -4.27 -1.73 -2.53
N MET A 40 -4.69 -0.50 -2.88
CA MET A 40 -4.78 0.64 -1.97
C MET A 40 -3.47 0.91 -1.19
N GLY A 41 -2.32 0.70 -1.83
CA GLY A 41 -1.00 0.84 -1.22
C GLY A 41 -0.62 -0.22 -0.16
N TYR A 42 -1.43 -1.26 0.06
CA TYR A 42 -1.07 -2.38 0.92
C TYR A 42 0.06 -3.23 0.33
N ALA A 43 0.76 -3.98 1.17
CA ALA A 43 1.94 -4.78 0.84
C ALA A 43 1.57 -6.10 0.14
N THR A 44 0.96 -6.03 -1.04
CA THR A 44 0.57 -7.20 -1.84
C THR A 44 1.70 -7.64 -2.78
N ARG A 45 1.61 -8.87 -3.31
CA ARG A 45 2.55 -9.37 -4.31
C ARG A 45 2.60 -8.49 -5.55
N ARG A 46 1.43 -8.01 -6.00
CA ARG A 46 1.33 -7.08 -7.14
C ARG A 46 2.04 -5.77 -6.86
N HIS A 47 1.87 -5.22 -5.66
CA HIS A 47 2.53 -3.98 -5.29
C HIS A 47 4.05 -4.14 -5.25
N PHE A 48 4.56 -5.25 -4.70
CA PHE A 48 6.00 -5.53 -4.73
C PHE A 48 6.53 -5.77 -6.13
N ALA A 49 5.75 -6.38 -7.03
CA ALA A 49 6.12 -6.53 -8.43
C ALA A 49 6.29 -5.15 -9.10
N ALA A 50 5.34 -4.24 -8.91
CA ALA A 50 5.43 -2.89 -9.43
C ALA A 50 6.61 -2.10 -8.84
N ILE A 51 6.87 -2.20 -7.54
CA ILE A 51 8.03 -1.56 -6.90
C ILE A 51 9.35 -2.14 -7.43
N ARG A 52 9.39 -3.44 -7.75
CA ARG A 52 10.57 -4.07 -8.36
C ARG A 52 10.83 -3.53 -9.76
N GLU A 53 9.77 -3.36 -10.55
CA GLU A 53 9.86 -2.91 -11.94
C GLU A 53 10.18 -1.41 -12.05
N HIS A 54 9.52 -0.58 -11.24
CA HIS A 54 9.57 0.87 -11.37
C HIS A 54 10.40 1.58 -10.28
N GLY A 55 10.89 0.83 -9.29
CA GLY A 55 11.41 1.40 -8.05
C GLY A 55 10.29 1.93 -7.14
N PRO A 56 10.62 2.56 -5.99
CA PRO A 56 9.62 3.20 -5.15
C PRO A 56 9.22 4.58 -5.70
N SER A 57 7.92 4.82 -5.89
CA SER A 57 7.37 6.12 -6.27
C SER A 57 7.52 7.20 -5.16
N PRO A 58 7.38 8.50 -5.46
CA PRO A 58 7.46 9.58 -4.48
C PRO A 58 6.47 9.49 -3.31
N VAL A 59 5.31 8.84 -3.52
CA VAL A 59 4.26 8.71 -2.50
C VAL A 59 4.47 7.50 -1.58
N HIS A 60 5.45 6.64 -1.87
CA HIS A 60 5.80 5.56 -0.97
C HIS A 60 6.38 6.11 0.33
N ARG A 61 5.96 5.50 1.45
CA ARG A 61 6.52 5.81 2.77
C ARG A 61 7.94 5.27 2.85
N ARG A 62 8.93 6.14 2.63
CA ARG A 62 10.36 5.78 2.61
C ARG A 62 10.88 5.18 3.92
N SER A 63 10.19 5.35 5.04
CA SER A 63 10.54 4.68 6.31
C SER A 63 10.02 3.26 6.42
N PHE A 64 9.29 2.73 5.43
CA PHE A 64 8.83 1.35 5.45
C PHE A 64 9.96 0.45 4.95
N ALA A 65 10.19 -0.64 5.66
CA ALA A 65 11.32 -1.51 5.42
C ALA A 65 11.43 -1.98 3.95
N PRO A 66 10.39 -2.52 3.29
CA PRO A 66 10.48 -2.92 1.88
C PRO A 66 10.74 -1.76 0.93
N VAL A 67 10.20 -0.57 1.21
CA VAL A 67 10.45 0.63 0.40
C VAL A 67 11.90 1.09 0.52
N ARG A 68 12.49 1.04 1.72
CA ARG A 68 13.92 1.32 1.92
C ARG A 68 14.81 0.35 1.16
N ALA A 69 14.50 -0.95 1.22
CA ALA A 69 15.27 -1.94 0.50
C ALA A 69 15.13 -1.76 -1.01
N ALA A 70 13.93 -1.48 -1.52
CA ALA A 70 13.73 -1.13 -2.93
C ALA A 70 14.57 0.08 -3.36
N ALA A 71 14.62 1.14 -2.56
CA ALA A 71 15.45 2.31 -2.83
C ALA A 71 16.97 2.01 -2.85
N ARG A 72 17.38 0.86 -2.28
CA ARG A 72 18.78 0.38 -2.26
C ARG A 72 19.05 -0.74 -3.25
N GLY A 73 18.05 -1.19 -4.02
CA GLY A 73 18.17 -2.37 -4.90
C GLY A 73 18.20 -3.71 -4.15
N GLU A 74 17.68 -3.77 -2.94
CA GLU A 74 17.76 -4.91 -2.03
C GLU A 74 16.39 -5.58 -1.77
N LEU A 75 15.34 -5.17 -2.50
CA LEU A 75 13.96 -5.59 -2.23
C LEU A 75 13.81 -7.11 -2.16
N ASP A 76 14.38 -7.85 -3.10
CA ASP A 76 14.24 -9.30 -3.19
C ASP A 76 14.83 -10.06 -1.99
N ARG A 77 15.90 -9.53 -1.38
CA ARG A 77 16.47 -10.12 -0.16
C ARG A 77 15.52 -9.99 1.03
N GLN A 78 14.62 -9.02 0.99
CA GLN A 78 13.71 -8.71 2.08
C GLN A 78 12.34 -9.40 1.93
N ILE A 79 11.83 -9.53 0.71
CA ILE A 79 10.49 -10.11 0.46
C ILE A 79 10.52 -11.61 0.18
N ALA A 80 11.69 -12.25 0.18
CA ALA A 80 11.85 -13.70 0.02
C ALA A 80 11.33 -14.56 1.20
N LEU A 81 10.76 -13.95 2.24
CA LEU A 81 10.15 -14.68 3.36
C LEU A 81 8.66 -14.97 3.10
N PRO A 82 8.16 -16.19 3.40
CA PRO A 82 6.79 -16.62 3.07
C PRO A 82 5.66 -15.88 3.83
N THR A 83 5.99 -14.86 4.63
CA THR A 83 5.08 -14.23 5.60
C THR A 83 4.20 -13.10 5.03
N LEU A 84 4.36 -12.72 3.75
CA LEU A 84 3.55 -11.65 3.12
C LEU A 84 2.33 -12.18 2.37
N ALA A 85 1.86 -13.39 2.74
CA ALA A 85 0.61 -13.96 2.26
C ALA A 85 -0.59 -13.24 2.91
N THR A 86 -1.00 -12.11 2.34
CA THR A 86 -2.39 -11.64 2.46
C THR A 86 -2.93 -11.37 1.07
N SER A 87 -4.11 -11.96 0.85
CA SER A 87 -4.86 -12.24 -0.35
C SER A 87 -4.96 -11.11 -1.38
N ASP A 88 -4.88 -11.49 -2.67
CA ASP A 88 -5.69 -10.86 -3.72
C ASP A 88 -7.16 -11.28 -3.52
#